data_AF-A0A537W7I1-F1
#
_entry.id   AF-A0A537W7I1-F1
#
_cell.length_a   1.000
_cell.length_b   1.000
_cell.length_c   1.000
_cell.angle_alpha   90.00
_cell.angle_beta   90.00
_cell.angle_gamma   90.00
#
_symmetry.space_group_name_H-M   'P 1'
#
loop_
_entity.id
_entity.type
_entity.pdbx_description
1 polymer ?
#
loop_
_entity_poly.entity_id
_entity_poly.type
_entity_poly.pdbx_seq_one_letter_code
_entity_poly.pdbx_strand_id
1 'polypeptide(L)'
;MALVAAGLLLLAARIPLSGYAAAHNKDDSPTLWAVLRLESLVTTGNGALAVALAAAALSGLAALVGARRLPGGGALALTAAVAACCALSAGATSFDSKTSHLLRRTLPSDLSWVDHERLGAVDLIAPPGARKEQSWEQLFWNHSVERLLLLGSPEIDQFAAGRVHVAQDGRMLVDGHVLRRPMLVQTYASTVELTGVKRIRHELIFDLYRPVGTPQLHLLAAGRFADGWLAPRGAITVWDRRPGSLRLRLSLPPAAQVTPLHLTARGYDRIVRVHPGGHVTLSVPVPGGGPWSLHFLTPRPGYLSNDRAVSVVSSRPVFVPGG
;
A
#
# COMPACT_ATOMS: atom_id res chain seq x y z
N MET A 1 38.33 -4.22 30.49
CA MET A 1 37.70 -5.13 29.50
C MET A 1 36.43 -5.79 30.02
N ALA A 2 36.44 -6.53 31.13
CA ALA A 2 35.22 -7.17 31.67
C ALA A 2 34.09 -6.19 32.00
N LEU A 3 34.40 -5.03 32.61
CA LEU A 3 33.43 -3.96 32.88
C LEU A 3 32.86 -3.32 31.60
N VAL A 4 33.65 -3.22 30.54
CA VAL A 4 33.22 -2.69 29.24
C VAL A 4 32.32 -3.70 28.53
N ALA A 5 32.68 -4.99 28.55
CA ALA A 5 31.84 -6.06 28.00
C ALA A 5 30.52 -6.22 28.76
N ALA A 6 30.55 -6.16 30.10
CA ALA A 6 29.35 -6.17 30.92
C ALA A 6 28.48 -4.92 30.69
N GLY A 7 29.10 -3.75 30.53
CA GLY A 7 28.40 -2.51 30.17
C GLY A 7 27.74 -2.58 28.79
N LEU A 8 28.43 -3.12 27.78
CA LEU A 8 27.89 -3.32 26.43
C LEU A 8 26.75 -4.35 26.42
N LEU A 9 26.86 -5.42 27.21
CA LEU A 9 25.81 -6.43 27.36
C LEU A 9 24.55 -5.83 28.04
N LEU A 10 24.74 -5.03 29.09
CA LEU A 10 23.65 -4.32 29.77
C LEU A 10 22.98 -3.29 28.85
N LEU A 11 23.77 -2.59 28.02
CA LEU A 11 23.25 -1.64 27.04
C LEU A 11 22.45 -2.36 25.94
N ALA A 12 22.96 -3.48 25.42
CA ALA A 12 22.27 -4.31 24.43
C ALA A 12 20.96 -4.92 24.98
N ALA A 13 20.93 -5.29 26.27
CA ALA A 13 19.73 -5.78 26.94
C ALA A 13 18.70 -4.66 27.23
N ARG A 14 19.15 -3.41 27.44
CA ARG A 14 18.29 -2.24 27.67
C ARG A 14 17.73 -1.63 26.37
N ILE A 15 18.42 -1.78 25.25
CA ILE A 15 18.05 -1.21 23.95
C ILE A 15 17.74 -2.37 22.98
N PRO A 16 16.53 -2.93 23.01
CA PRO A 16 16.16 -4.03 22.13
C PRO A 16 16.13 -3.52 20.67
N LEU A 17 17.15 -3.90 19.90
CA LEU A 17 17.30 -3.53 18.49
C LEU A 17 16.13 -4.02 17.63
N SER A 18 15.43 -5.09 18.04
CA SER A 18 14.20 -5.57 17.42
C SER A 18 13.05 -4.53 17.48
N GLY A 19 12.96 -3.78 18.58
CA GLY A 19 11.98 -2.69 18.71
C GLY A 19 12.27 -1.52 17.76
N TYR A 20 13.55 -1.23 17.52
CA TYR A 20 13.99 -0.24 16.53
C TYR A 20 13.87 -0.74 15.09
N ALA A 21 14.09 -2.04 14.86
CA ALA A 21 13.88 -2.68 13.57
C ALA A 21 12.40 -2.70 13.16
N ALA A 22 11.48 -2.77 14.14
CA ALA A 22 10.04 -2.70 13.93
C ALA A 22 9.50 -1.26 13.77
N ALA A 23 10.29 -0.22 14.08
CA ALA A 23 9.89 1.18 14.00
C ALA A 23 10.05 1.78 12.58
N HIS A 24 9.39 2.90 12.30
CA HIS A 24 9.55 3.67 11.05
C HIS A 24 10.85 4.52 11.12
N ASN A 25 11.54 4.72 9.99
CA ASN A 25 12.90 5.32 9.81
C ASN A 25 14.11 4.35 9.93
N LYS A 26 13.92 3.07 9.63
CA LYS A 26 14.98 2.05 9.62
C LYS A 26 15.83 1.99 8.33
N ASP A 27 15.55 2.88 7.39
CA ASP A 27 15.97 2.70 5.99
C ASP A 27 17.46 2.98 5.75
N ASP A 28 18.17 3.49 6.78
CA ASP A 28 19.59 3.87 6.70
C ASP A 28 20.55 2.93 7.49
N SER A 29 20.09 1.80 8.05
CA SER A 29 20.91 0.96 8.94
C SER A 29 21.06 -0.49 8.49
N PRO A 30 22.24 -0.88 7.94
CA PRO A 30 22.54 -2.26 7.55
C PRO A 30 22.41 -3.27 8.71
N THR A 31 22.66 -2.84 9.95
CA THR A 31 22.54 -3.70 11.13
C THR A 31 21.08 -4.04 11.45
N LEU A 32 20.16 -3.08 11.31
CA LEU A 32 18.72 -3.33 11.52
C LEU A 32 18.14 -4.23 10.42
N TRP A 33 18.66 -4.15 9.19
CA TRP A 33 18.26 -5.02 8.09
C TRP A 33 18.69 -6.48 8.31
N ALA A 34 19.91 -6.68 8.83
CA ALA A 34 20.39 -8.01 9.21
C ALA A 34 19.55 -8.63 10.34
N VAL A 35 19.12 -7.82 11.33
CA VAL A 35 18.22 -8.26 12.40
C VAL A 35 16.86 -8.70 11.86
N LEU A 36 16.24 -7.92 10.96
CA LEU A 36 14.97 -8.29 10.31
C LEU A 36 15.07 -9.60 9.49
N ARG A 37 16.20 -9.84 8.83
CA ARG A 37 16.43 -11.10 8.12
C ARG A 37 16.44 -12.28 9.07
N LEU A 38 17.11 -12.14 10.20
CA LEU A 38 17.23 -13.19 11.21
C LEU A 38 15.86 -13.46 11.87
N GLU A 39 15.07 -12.42 12.14
CA GLU A 39 13.67 -12.55 12.56
C GLU A 39 12.82 -13.28 11.51
N SER A 40 13.01 -13.01 10.22
CA SER A 40 12.28 -13.68 9.14
C SER A 40 12.59 -15.18 9.00
N LEU A 41 13.72 -15.66 9.53
CA LEU A 41 14.15 -17.06 9.46
C LEU A 41 13.72 -17.88 10.69
N VAL A 42 13.51 -17.23 11.85
CA VAL A 42 13.32 -17.91 13.15
C VAL A 42 11.91 -17.68 13.73
N THR A 43 11.05 -16.94 13.02
CA THR A 43 9.71 -16.41 13.40
C THR A 43 9.74 -15.13 14.25
N THR A 44 8.75 -14.26 14.04
CA THR A 44 8.56 -12.96 14.71
C THR A 44 8.39 -13.16 16.21
N GLY A 45 9.46 -12.91 16.97
CA GLY A 45 9.55 -13.10 18.42
C GLY A 45 10.89 -13.70 18.87
N ASN A 46 11.48 -14.59 18.06
CA ASN A 46 12.72 -15.30 18.41
C ASN A 46 14.00 -14.66 17.85
N GLY A 47 13.90 -13.74 16.89
CA GLY A 47 15.09 -13.08 16.32
C GLY A 47 15.79 -12.16 17.32
N ALA A 48 15.04 -11.45 18.17
CA ALA A 48 15.59 -10.67 19.27
C ALA A 48 16.40 -11.55 20.27
N LEU A 49 15.88 -12.75 20.56
CA LEU A 49 16.54 -13.73 21.42
C LEU A 49 17.83 -14.25 20.77
N ALA A 50 17.80 -14.57 19.48
CA ALA A 50 18.99 -15.03 18.75
C ALA A 50 20.08 -13.96 18.64
N VAL A 51 19.71 -12.70 18.42
CA VAL A 51 20.64 -11.56 18.45
C VAL A 51 21.23 -11.38 19.85
N ALA A 52 20.41 -11.46 20.90
CA ALA A 52 20.87 -11.37 22.28
C ALA A 52 21.84 -12.51 22.66
N LEU A 53 21.57 -13.75 22.22
CA LEU A 53 22.46 -14.90 22.44
C LEU A 53 23.80 -14.73 21.71
N ALA A 54 23.79 -14.24 20.47
CA ALA A 54 25.02 -13.94 19.73
C ALA A 54 25.85 -12.84 20.42
N ALA A 55 25.19 -11.76 20.85
CA ALA A 55 25.83 -10.68 21.59
C ALA A 55 26.42 -11.16 22.93
N ALA A 56 25.71 -12.04 23.65
CA ALA A 56 26.19 -12.64 24.89
C ALA A 56 27.42 -13.53 24.67
N ALA A 57 27.40 -14.38 23.64
CA ALA A 57 28.53 -15.24 23.29
C ALA A 57 29.77 -14.42 22.92
N LEU A 58 29.62 -13.40 22.06
CA LEU A 58 30.72 -12.52 21.65
C LEU A 58 31.28 -11.70 22.84
N SER A 59 30.41 -11.22 23.73
CA SER A 59 30.82 -10.49 24.93
C SER A 59 31.57 -11.38 25.93
N GLY A 60 31.14 -12.63 26.11
CA GLY A 60 31.83 -13.62 26.93
C GLY A 60 33.22 -13.98 26.37
N LEU A 61 33.32 -14.14 25.05
CA LEU A 61 34.58 -14.42 24.36
C LEU A 61 35.58 -13.24 24.51
N ALA A 62 35.09 -12.00 24.35
CA ALA A 62 35.88 -10.80 24.59
C ALA A 62 36.36 -10.68 26.05
N ALA A 63 35.53 -11.07 27.03
CA ALA A 63 35.89 -11.07 28.44
C ALA A 63 36.99 -12.11 28.76
N LEU A 64 36.91 -13.32 28.19
CA LEU A 64 37.90 -14.38 28.37
C LEU A 64 39.26 -14.01 27.75
N VAL A 65 39.25 -13.40 26.56
CA VAL A 65 40.46 -12.88 25.91
C VAL A 65 41.07 -11.73 26.71
N GLY A 66 40.24 -10.78 27.16
CA GLY A 66 40.68 -9.64 27.97
C GLY A 66 41.25 -10.04 29.34
N ALA A 67 40.76 -11.15 29.91
CA ALA A 67 41.28 -11.72 31.16
C ALA A 67 42.55 -12.58 30.97
N ARG A 68 43.13 -12.63 29.75
CA ARG A 68 44.29 -13.45 29.37
C ARG A 68 44.13 -14.94 29.67
N ARG A 69 42.88 -15.43 29.77
CA ARG A 69 42.59 -16.85 30.09
C ARG A 69 42.62 -17.76 28.87
N LEU A 70 42.90 -17.22 27.69
CA LEU A 70 43.01 -17.93 26.42
C LEU A 70 44.36 -17.61 25.76
N PRO A 71 45.33 -18.55 25.74
CA PRO A 71 46.55 -18.38 24.95
C PRO A 71 46.19 -18.30 23.47
N GLY A 72 46.70 -17.27 22.77
CA GLY A 72 46.30 -16.96 21.38
C GLY A 72 44.95 -16.23 21.24
N GLY A 73 44.32 -15.83 22.33
CA GLY A 73 42.98 -15.22 22.36
C GLY A 73 42.80 -13.98 21.48
N GLY A 74 43.87 -13.22 21.21
CA GLY A 74 43.82 -12.07 20.29
C GLY A 74 43.47 -12.46 18.85
N ALA A 75 44.06 -13.55 18.33
CA ALA A 75 43.76 -14.04 16.99
C ALA A 75 42.32 -14.57 16.91
N LEU A 76 41.87 -15.29 17.94
CA LEU A 76 40.49 -15.75 18.09
C LEU A 76 39.46 -14.61 18.14
N ALA A 77 39.77 -13.54 18.88
CA ALA A 77 38.90 -12.37 18.95
C ALA A 77 38.81 -11.66 17.58
N LEU A 78 39.92 -11.53 16.87
CA LEU A 78 39.95 -10.91 15.55
C LEU A 78 39.20 -11.76 14.51
N THR A 79 39.41 -13.07 14.48
CA THR A 79 38.68 -13.96 13.56
C THR A 79 37.19 -13.97 13.87
N ALA A 80 36.80 -14.00 15.14
CA ALA A 80 35.40 -13.90 15.55
C ALA A 80 34.77 -12.56 15.15
N ALA A 81 35.49 -11.44 15.31
CA ALA A 81 35.02 -10.13 14.89
C ALA A 81 34.83 -10.05 13.37
N VAL A 82 35.81 -10.51 12.58
CA VAL A 82 35.71 -10.57 11.12
C VAL A 82 34.57 -11.47 10.68
N ALA A 83 34.43 -12.66 11.28
CA ALA A 83 33.34 -13.58 10.98
C ALA A 83 31.96 -12.96 11.28
N ALA A 84 31.84 -12.25 12.41
CA ALA A 84 30.61 -11.54 12.77
C ALA A 84 30.29 -10.41 11.77
N CYS A 85 31.28 -9.61 11.37
CA CYS A 85 31.11 -8.57 10.35
C CYS A 85 30.69 -9.16 8.99
N CYS A 86 31.31 -10.27 8.57
CA CYS A 86 30.94 -10.98 7.34
C CYS A 86 29.52 -11.54 7.42
N ALA A 87 29.12 -12.13 8.55
CA ALA A 87 27.78 -12.66 8.75
C ALA A 87 26.71 -11.55 8.74
N LEU A 88 26.97 -10.41 9.39
CA LEU A 88 26.09 -9.25 9.36
C LEU A 88 25.94 -8.69 7.94
N SER A 89 27.05 -8.55 7.22
CA SER A 89 27.04 -8.06 5.83
C SER A 89 26.27 -9.01 4.92
N ALA A 90 26.53 -10.32 5.01
CA ALA A 90 25.81 -11.33 4.24
C ALA A 90 24.31 -11.36 4.57
N GLY A 91 23.95 -11.18 5.85
CA GLY A 91 22.56 -11.09 6.30
C GLY A 91 21.84 -9.87 5.72
N ALA A 92 22.47 -8.69 5.78
CA ALA A 92 21.95 -7.45 5.21
C ALA A 92 21.79 -7.56 3.68
N THR A 93 22.82 -8.02 2.97
CA THR A 93 22.78 -8.21 1.51
C THR A 93 21.73 -9.24 1.10
N SER A 94 21.56 -10.34 1.86
CA SER A 94 20.52 -11.33 1.58
C SER A 94 19.11 -10.74 1.74
N PHE A 95 18.89 -9.93 2.77
CA PHE A 95 17.62 -9.25 2.97
C PHE A 95 17.33 -8.25 1.86
N ASP A 96 18.30 -7.43 1.52
CA ASP A 96 18.20 -6.45 0.45
C ASP A 96 17.92 -7.12 -0.90
N SER A 97 18.69 -8.15 -1.27
CA SER A 97 18.47 -8.92 -2.50
C SER A 97 17.08 -9.55 -2.53
N LYS A 98 16.65 -10.21 -1.44
CA LYS A 98 15.31 -10.81 -1.35
C LYS A 98 14.21 -9.76 -1.51
N THR A 99 14.34 -8.63 -0.81
CA THR A 99 13.37 -7.54 -0.83
C THR A 99 13.33 -6.89 -2.22
N SER A 100 14.48 -6.61 -2.81
CA SER A 100 14.62 -6.08 -4.17
C SER A 100 13.98 -7.01 -5.22
N HIS A 101 14.19 -8.32 -5.12
CA HIS A 101 13.53 -9.28 -6.02
C HIS A 101 12.01 -9.34 -5.83
N LEU A 102 11.53 -9.20 -4.58
CA LEU A 102 10.09 -9.14 -4.30
C LEU A 102 9.47 -7.84 -4.82
N LEU A 103 10.10 -6.70 -4.55
CA LEU A 103 9.68 -5.38 -5.05
C LEU A 103 9.73 -5.30 -6.56
N ARG A 104 10.72 -5.93 -7.21
CA ARG A 104 10.78 -5.94 -8.68
C ARG A 104 9.54 -6.56 -9.32
N ARG A 105 8.88 -7.51 -8.64
CA ARG A 105 7.63 -8.12 -9.10
C ARG A 105 6.40 -7.22 -8.91
N THR A 106 6.52 -6.16 -8.12
CA THR A 106 5.45 -5.17 -7.89
C THR A 106 5.63 -3.91 -8.72
N LEU A 107 6.74 -3.77 -9.45
CA LEU A 107 7.01 -2.66 -10.35
C LEU A 107 6.66 -3.03 -11.80
N PRO A 108 6.29 -2.04 -12.63
CA PRO A 108 6.18 -2.24 -14.07
C PRO A 108 7.48 -2.79 -14.67
N SER A 109 7.35 -3.56 -15.74
CA SER A 109 8.53 -4.03 -16.50
C SER A 109 9.35 -2.85 -17.05
N ASP A 110 8.65 -1.82 -17.51
CA ASP A 110 9.18 -0.54 -17.97
C ASP A 110 8.85 0.55 -16.94
N LEU A 111 9.88 1.08 -16.26
CA LEU A 111 9.69 2.03 -15.15
C LEU A 111 9.26 3.42 -15.66
N SER A 112 9.71 3.81 -16.85
CA SER A 112 9.41 5.10 -17.50
C SER A 112 8.31 4.96 -18.57
N TRP A 113 7.40 4.01 -18.37
CA TRP A 113 6.38 3.65 -19.36
C TRP A 113 5.46 4.81 -19.74
N VAL A 114 5.21 5.78 -18.85
CA VAL A 114 4.38 6.95 -19.15
C VAL A 114 5.09 7.88 -20.13
N ASP A 115 6.40 8.08 -19.94
CA ASP A 115 7.23 8.90 -20.81
C ASP A 115 7.28 8.32 -22.24
N HIS A 116 7.32 6.99 -22.36
CA HIS A 116 7.31 6.28 -23.64
C HIS A 116 6.00 6.44 -24.43
N GLU A 117 4.88 6.76 -23.78
CA GLU A 117 3.61 7.05 -24.45
C GLU A 117 3.57 8.46 -25.08
N ARG A 118 4.58 9.31 -24.80
CA ARG A 118 4.80 10.63 -25.42
C ARG A 118 3.56 11.53 -25.39
N LEU A 119 2.85 11.54 -24.25
CA LEU A 119 1.63 12.34 -24.07
C LEU A 119 1.92 13.80 -23.71
N GLY A 120 3.18 14.17 -23.52
CA GLY A 120 3.57 15.44 -22.92
C GLY A 120 3.31 15.43 -21.42
N ALA A 121 2.97 16.59 -20.88
CA ALA A 121 2.86 16.82 -19.45
C ALA A 121 1.62 16.11 -18.83
N VAL A 122 1.84 15.15 -17.92
CA VAL A 122 0.84 14.29 -17.29
C VAL A 122 0.59 14.71 -15.84
N ASP A 123 -0.65 14.60 -15.39
CA ASP A 123 -1.03 14.78 -13.98
C ASP A 123 -1.31 13.42 -13.32
N LEU A 124 -0.67 13.14 -12.18
CA LEU A 124 -0.96 11.96 -11.38
C LEU A 124 -2.16 12.24 -10.48
N ILE A 125 -3.23 11.46 -10.63
CA ILE A 125 -4.42 11.56 -9.80
C ILE A 125 -4.38 10.47 -8.74
N ALA A 126 -4.51 10.87 -7.47
CA ALA A 126 -4.55 10.00 -6.31
C ALA A 126 -5.97 9.96 -5.72
N PRO A 127 -6.79 8.94 -6.04
CA PRO A 127 -8.12 8.75 -5.44
C PRO A 127 -8.04 8.25 -3.98
N PRO A 128 -9.17 8.08 -3.27
CA PRO A 128 -9.15 7.59 -1.90
C PRO A 128 -8.47 6.21 -1.78
N GLY A 129 -7.62 6.07 -0.77
CA GLY A 129 -6.83 4.85 -0.56
C GLY A 129 -5.64 4.69 -1.52
N ALA A 130 -5.30 5.73 -2.28
CA ALA A 130 -4.04 5.80 -3.00
C ALA A 130 -2.84 5.53 -2.08
N ARG A 131 -1.85 4.82 -2.61
CA ARG A 131 -0.60 4.50 -1.92
C ARG A 131 0.45 5.54 -2.27
N LYS A 132 0.99 6.17 -1.23
CA LYS A 132 2.03 7.20 -1.38
C LYS A 132 3.27 6.66 -2.08
N GLU A 133 3.76 5.49 -1.67
CA GLU A 133 5.01 4.92 -2.16
C GLU A 133 4.93 4.66 -3.68
N GLN A 134 3.79 4.14 -4.12
CA GLN A 134 3.54 3.85 -5.53
C GLN A 134 3.36 5.12 -6.36
N SER A 135 2.82 6.19 -5.78
CA SER A 135 2.70 7.48 -6.46
C SER A 135 4.07 8.14 -6.64
N TRP A 136 4.94 8.06 -5.63
CA TRP A 136 6.33 8.51 -5.71
C TRP A 136 7.14 7.76 -6.75
N GLU A 137 6.98 6.43 -6.85
CA GLU A 137 7.64 5.65 -7.89
C GLU A 137 7.30 6.16 -9.29
N GLN A 138 6.03 6.53 -9.55
CA GLN A 138 5.66 7.08 -10.85
C GLN A 138 6.28 8.47 -11.08
N LEU A 139 6.24 9.35 -10.08
CA LEU A 139 6.86 10.69 -10.15
C LEU A 139 8.38 10.64 -10.32
N PHE A 140 9.03 9.65 -9.73
CA PHE A 140 10.48 9.48 -9.78
C PHE A 140 10.95 8.96 -11.14
N TRP A 141 10.28 7.93 -11.68
CA TRP A 141 10.72 7.27 -12.92
C TRP A 141 10.15 7.86 -14.21
N ASN A 142 9.10 8.70 -14.13
CA ASN A 142 8.44 9.29 -15.30
C ASN A 142 8.52 10.81 -15.23
N HIS A 143 9.45 11.40 -15.99
CA HIS A 143 9.69 12.83 -15.99
C HIS A 143 8.53 13.63 -16.60
N SER A 144 7.67 12.99 -17.39
CA SER A 144 6.44 13.61 -17.91
C SER A 144 5.36 13.80 -16.85
N VAL A 145 5.45 13.15 -15.68
CA VAL A 145 4.48 13.30 -14.59
C VAL A 145 4.89 14.48 -13.72
N GLU A 146 4.23 15.62 -13.89
CA GLU A 146 4.69 16.88 -13.30
C GLU A 146 3.93 17.28 -12.02
N ARG A 147 2.70 16.79 -11.83
CA ARG A 147 1.83 17.23 -10.72
C ARG A 147 1.14 16.06 -10.07
N LEU A 148 1.13 16.07 -8.74
CA LEU A 148 0.26 15.24 -7.92
C LEU A 148 -1.07 15.98 -7.65
N LEU A 149 -2.18 15.34 -7.98
CA LEU A 149 -3.53 15.84 -7.76
C LEU A 149 -4.32 14.89 -6.85
N LEU A 150 -4.75 15.40 -5.70
CA LEU A 150 -5.50 14.63 -4.71
C LEU A 150 -6.99 14.64 -5.05
N LEU A 151 -7.57 13.47 -5.28
CA LEU A 151 -9.01 13.26 -5.46
C LEU A 151 -9.56 12.58 -4.20
N GLY A 152 -9.85 13.34 -3.15
CA GLY A 152 -10.40 12.81 -1.90
C GLY A 152 -9.43 11.90 -1.10
N SER A 153 -8.16 11.85 -1.49
CA SER A 153 -7.07 11.25 -0.70
C SER A 153 -6.48 12.27 0.29
N PRO A 154 -5.90 11.80 1.41
CA PRO A 154 -5.07 12.65 2.25
C PRO A 154 -3.80 13.06 1.51
N GLU A 155 -3.14 14.10 2.00
CA GLU A 155 -1.81 14.48 1.51
C GLU A 155 -0.84 13.33 1.68
N ILE A 156 -0.05 13.11 0.62
CA ILE A 156 0.90 12.01 0.50
C ILE A 156 2.18 12.37 1.27
N ASP A 157 2.57 13.65 1.24
CA ASP A 157 3.78 14.20 1.85
C ASP A 157 3.70 15.72 2.05
N GLN A 158 4.84 16.37 2.32
CA GLN A 158 4.97 17.81 2.55
C GLN A 158 5.20 18.62 1.25
N PHE A 159 5.32 17.96 0.09
CA PHE A 159 5.53 18.64 -1.19
C PHE A 159 4.22 19.16 -1.76
N ALA A 160 4.34 20.02 -2.76
CA ALA A 160 3.19 20.65 -3.39
C ALA A 160 2.27 19.62 -4.06
N ALA A 161 1.00 19.63 -3.68
CA ALA A 161 -0.05 18.84 -4.31
C ALA A 161 -1.26 19.73 -4.62
N GLY A 162 -1.86 19.52 -5.79
CA GLY A 162 -3.15 20.12 -6.14
C GLY A 162 -4.31 19.29 -5.60
N ARG A 163 -5.52 19.87 -5.53
CA ARG A 163 -6.74 19.12 -5.20
C ARG A 163 -7.68 19.11 -6.40
N VAL A 164 -8.22 17.94 -6.70
CA VAL A 164 -9.29 17.78 -7.68
C VAL A 164 -10.62 18.00 -6.97
N HIS A 165 -11.36 19.03 -7.39
CA HIS A 165 -12.76 19.20 -7.06
C HIS A 165 -13.62 18.58 -8.17
N VAL A 166 -14.61 17.77 -7.80
CA VAL A 166 -15.55 17.19 -8.77
C VAL A 166 -16.84 17.97 -8.72
N ALA A 167 -17.17 18.65 -9.82
CA ALA A 167 -18.41 19.40 -9.96
C ALA A 167 -19.64 18.47 -9.94
N GLN A 168 -20.83 19.06 -9.80
CA GLN A 168 -22.09 18.28 -9.75
C GLN A 168 -22.34 17.44 -11.01
N ASP A 169 -21.81 17.86 -12.16
CA ASP A 169 -21.91 17.16 -13.43
C ASP A 169 -20.72 16.22 -13.71
N GLY A 170 -19.90 15.95 -12.69
CA GLY A 170 -18.73 15.06 -12.79
C GLY A 170 -17.47 15.74 -13.34
N ARG A 171 -17.53 16.99 -13.83
CA ARG A 171 -16.31 17.67 -14.33
C ARG A 171 -15.26 17.76 -13.23
N MET A 172 -14.03 17.38 -13.58
CA MET A 172 -12.89 17.46 -12.67
C MET A 172 -12.23 18.83 -12.81
N LEU A 173 -12.14 19.55 -11.69
CA LEU A 173 -11.61 20.91 -11.62
C LEU A 173 -10.35 20.95 -10.73
N VAL A 174 -9.35 21.70 -11.15
CA VAL A 174 -8.16 22.06 -10.35
C VAL A 174 -8.06 23.58 -10.39
N ASP A 175 -8.02 24.21 -9.22
CA ASP A 175 -8.01 25.68 -9.08
C ASP A 175 -9.13 26.37 -9.89
N GLY A 176 -10.33 25.77 -9.88
CA GLY A 176 -11.50 26.27 -10.61
C GLY A 176 -11.53 25.98 -12.11
N HIS A 177 -10.47 25.42 -12.68
CA HIS A 177 -10.35 25.14 -14.12
C HIS A 177 -10.52 23.66 -14.41
N VAL A 178 -11.17 23.35 -15.54
CA VAL A 178 -11.34 21.97 -15.99
C VAL A 178 -9.99 21.31 -16.25
N LEU A 179 -9.78 20.12 -15.67
CA LEU A 179 -8.60 19.30 -15.91
C LEU A 179 -8.58 18.83 -17.36
N ARG A 180 -7.55 19.21 -18.12
CA ARG A 180 -7.42 18.88 -19.56
C ARG A 180 -6.13 18.17 -19.94
N ARG A 181 -5.20 18.02 -19.01
CA ARG A 181 -3.95 17.28 -19.25
C ARG A 181 -4.22 15.77 -19.24
N PRO A 182 -3.39 14.97 -19.93
CA PRO A 182 -3.33 13.53 -19.70
C PRO A 182 -3.22 13.22 -18.21
N MET A 183 -3.84 12.14 -17.78
CA MET A 183 -3.96 11.81 -16.37
C MET A 183 -3.57 10.36 -16.11
N LEU A 184 -2.69 10.18 -15.14
CA LEU A 184 -2.30 8.87 -14.61
C LEU A 184 -3.09 8.64 -13.32
N VAL A 185 -4.10 7.79 -13.37
CA VAL A 185 -5.01 7.57 -12.24
C VAL A 185 -4.60 6.30 -11.51
N GLN A 186 -4.33 6.40 -10.20
CA GLN A 186 -4.06 5.23 -9.38
C GLN A 186 -5.35 4.48 -9.01
N THR A 187 -5.36 3.17 -9.20
CA THR A 187 -6.53 2.28 -9.05
C THR A 187 -6.37 1.20 -7.97
N TYR A 188 -5.38 1.35 -7.08
CA TYR A 188 -5.08 0.36 -6.03
C TYR A 188 -6.24 0.08 -5.08
N ALA A 189 -6.86 1.13 -4.53
CA ALA A 189 -7.97 1.03 -3.56
C ALA A 189 -9.21 1.83 -4.00
N SER A 190 -9.24 2.16 -5.29
CA SER A 190 -10.34 2.89 -5.90
C SER A 190 -10.57 2.37 -7.31
N THR A 191 -11.83 2.13 -7.65
CA THR A 191 -12.24 1.96 -9.06
C THR A 191 -12.76 3.30 -9.57
N VAL A 192 -12.18 3.77 -10.66
CA VAL A 192 -12.50 5.07 -11.26
C VAL A 192 -13.07 4.83 -12.67
N GLU A 193 -14.20 5.46 -12.97
CA GLU A 193 -14.77 5.49 -14.32
C GLU A 193 -14.89 6.93 -14.77
N LEU A 194 -14.30 7.21 -15.93
CA LEU A 194 -14.24 8.53 -16.53
C LEU A 194 -14.91 8.50 -17.90
N THR A 195 -15.56 9.59 -18.25
CA THR A 195 -16.01 9.89 -19.62
C THR A 195 -15.21 11.08 -20.17
N GLY A 196 -15.29 11.31 -21.48
CA GLY A 196 -14.50 12.37 -22.14
C GLY A 196 -12.99 12.08 -22.19
N VAL A 197 -12.58 10.85 -21.90
CA VAL A 197 -11.21 10.38 -21.95
C VAL A 197 -11.10 9.06 -22.73
N LYS A 198 -9.93 8.83 -23.31
CA LYS A 198 -9.54 7.54 -23.87
C LYS A 198 -8.44 6.95 -22.99
N ARG A 199 -8.64 5.72 -22.50
CA ARG A 199 -7.56 4.98 -21.82
C ARG A 199 -6.50 4.60 -22.85
N ILE A 200 -5.27 5.04 -22.61
CA ILE A 200 -4.11 4.74 -23.43
C ILE A 200 -3.53 3.39 -23.02
N ARG A 201 -3.30 3.22 -21.72
CA ARG A 201 -2.68 2.02 -21.17
C ARG A 201 -3.15 1.78 -19.74
N HIS A 202 -3.17 0.51 -19.37
CA HIS A 202 -3.31 0.06 -18.00
C HIS A 202 -2.00 -0.64 -17.62
N GLU A 203 -1.42 -0.27 -16.49
CA GLU A 203 -0.21 -0.89 -15.96
C GLU A 203 -0.37 -1.10 -14.46
N LEU A 204 -0.44 -2.37 -14.04
CA LEU A 204 -0.67 -2.81 -12.66
C LEU A 204 -1.90 -2.17 -11.97
N ILE A 205 -1.68 -1.06 -11.27
CA ILE A 205 -2.66 -0.31 -10.47
C ILE A 205 -2.75 1.13 -10.93
N PHE A 206 -2.45 1.38 -12.20
CA PHE A 206 -2.55 2.68 -12.83
C PHE A 206 -3.26 2.58 -14.18
N ASP A 207 -4.15 3.52 -14.43
CA ASP A 207 -4.75 3.74 -15.75
C ASP A 207 -4.27 5.09 -16.29
N LEU A 208 -3.61 5.08 -17.44
CA LEU A 208 -3.20 6.30 -18.15
C LEU A 208 -4.27 6.69 -19.16
N TYR A 209 -4.75 7.92 -19.05
CA TYR A 209 -5.80 8.46 -19.90
C TYR A 209 -5.33 9.70 -20.67
N ARG A 210 -5.82 9.81 -21.91
CA ARG A 210 -5.77 11.02 -22.72
C ARG A 210 -7.17 11.62 -22.82
N PRO A 211 -7.37 12.89 -22.43
CA PRO A 211 -8.61 13.60 -22.72
C PRO A 211 -8.91 13.64 -24.22
N VAL A 212 -10.15 13.29 -24.58
CA VAL A 212 -10.69 13.40 -25.96
C VAL A 212 -11.91 14.32 -26.01
N GLY A 213 -12.38 14.76 -24.84
CA GLY A 213 -13.39 15.78 -24.62
C GLY A 213 -13.17 16.41 -23.25
N THR A 214 -14.24 16.83 -22.59
CA THR A 214 -14.15 17.29 -21.19
C THR A 214 -14.12 16.07 -20.26
N PRO A 215 -13.04 15.83 -19.49
CA PRO A 215 -13.00 14.72 -18.54
C PRO A 215 -14.06 14.89 -17.46
N GLN A 216 -14.85 13.84 -17.25
CA GLN A 216 -15.86 13.80 -16.19
C GLN A 216 -15.72 12.49 -15.42
N LEU A 217 -15.70 12.58 -14.10
CA LEU A 217 -15.84 11.45 -13.20
C LEU A 217 -17.29 10.98 -13.22
N HIS A 218 -17.50 9.76 -13.67
CA HIS A 218 -18.82 9.15 -13.76
C HIS A 218 -19.09 8.23 -12.57
N LEU A 219 -18.07 7.48 -12.14
CA LEU A 219 -18.16 6.60 -10.98
C LEU A 219 -16.81 6.56 -10.23
N LEU A 220 -16.88 6.61 -8.90
CA LEU A 220 -15.75 6.38 -8.00
C LEU A 220 -16.17 5.40 -6.91
N ALA A 221 -15.62 4.18 -6.94
CA ALA A 221 -15.75 3.22 -5.85
C ALA A 221 -14.52 3.28 -4.94
N ALA A 222 -14.57 4.18 -3.96
CA ALA A 222 -13.55 4.33 -2.92
C ALA A 222 -13.59 3.14 -1.94
N GLY A 223 -12.44 2.53 -1.70
CA GLY A 223 -12.31 1.36 -0.85
C GLY A 223 -12.54 0.03 -1.58
N ARG A 224 -12.48 0.00 -2.92
CA ARG A 224 -12.42 -1.24 -3.69
C ARG A 224 -10.98 -1.48 -4.15
N PHE A 225 -10.34 -2.48 -3.56
CA PHE A 225 -8.97 -2.87 -3.92
C PHE A 225 -8.89 -3.43 -5.34
N ALA A 226 -7.69 -3.38 -5.94
CA ALA A 226 -7.43 -3.83 -7.30
C ALA A 226 -7.75 -5.32 -7.52
N ASP A 227 -7.65 -6.14 -6.47
CA ASP A 227 -8.04 -7.56 -6.46
C ASP A 227 -9.53 -7.79 -6.17
N GLY A 228 -10.32 -6.71 -6.10
CA GLY A 228 -11.76 -6.74 -5.93
C GLY A 228 -12.23 -6.82 -4.48
N TRP A 229 -11.34 -7.01 -3.50
CA TRP A 229 -11.75 -6.90 -2.10
C TRP A 229 -12.23 -5.50 -1.78
N LEU A 230 -13.34 -5.39 -1.07
CA LEU A 230 -13.74 -4.15 -0.45
C LEU A 230 -13.01 -3.97 0.88
N ALA A 231 -12.62 -2.74 1.18
CA ALA A 231 -12.20 -2.32 2.50
C ALA A 231 -13.33 -2.51 3.52
N PRO A 232 -13.06 -2.40 4.84
CA PRO A 232 -14.11 -2.49 5.84
C PRO A 232 -15.14 -1.36 5.73
N ARG A 233 -14.73 -0.22 5.17
CA ARG A 233 -15.58 0.94 4.93
C ARG A 233 -15.19 1.64 3.63
N GLY A 234 -16.15 2.25 2.97
CA GLY A 234 -15.93 3.02 1.76
C GLY A 234 -17.21 3.56 1.18
N ALA A 235 -17.14 4.07 -0.06
CA ALA A 235 -18.28 4.65 -0.75
C ALA A 235 -18.17 4.47 -2.26
N ILE A 236 -19.30 4.23 -2.91
CA ILE A 236 -19.44 4.24 -4.36
C ILE A 236 -20.26 5.47 -4.73
N THR A 237 -19.60 6.45 -5.36
CA THR A 237 -20.25 7.69 -5.80
C THR A 237 -20.44 7.65 -7.30
N VAL A 238 -21.65 8.03 -7.74
CA VAL A 238 -22.04 8.15 -9.15
C VAL A 238 -22.36 9.61 -9.43
N TRP A 239 -21.85 10.14 -10.54
CA TRP A 239 -22.22 11.45 -11.07
C TRP A 239 -22.94 11.24 -12.39
N ASP A 240 -24.27 11.26 -12.33
CA ASP A 240 -25.11 11.29 -13.52
C ASP A 240 -26.36 12.14 -13.26
N ARG A 241 -26.82 12.81 -14.31
CA ARG A 241 -28.06 13.59 -14.27
C ARG A 241 -29.28 12.70 -14.40
N ARG A 242 -29.17 11.60 -15.16
CA ARG A 242 -30.26 10.66 -15.40
C ARG A 242 -30.41 9.71 -14.20
N PRO A 243 -31.64 9.38 -13.80
CA PRO A 243 -31.85 8.28 -12.87
C PRO A 243 -31.35 6.97 -13.48
N GLY A 244 -31.10 5.97 -12.65
CA GLY A 244 -30.63 4.66 -13.12
C GLY A 244 -30.45 3.67 -11.99
N SER A 245 -29.53 2.72 -12.18
CA SER A 245 -29.21 1.72 -11.17
C SER A 245 -27.72 1.44 -11.10
N LEU A 246 -27.18 1.46 -9.88
CA LEU A 246 -25.85 0.96 -9.57
C LEU A 246 -25.90 -0.56 -9.40
N ARG A 247 -25.19 -1.29 -10.24
CA ARG A 247 -25.13 -2.76 -10.23
C ARG A 247 -23.75 -3.24 -9.78
N LEU A 248 -23.73 -4.19 -8.86
CA LEU A 248 -22.51 -4.87 -8.42
C LEU A 248 -22.84 -6.26 -7.87
N ARG A 249 -21.90 -7.19 -8.01
CA ARG A 249 -21.97 -8.52 -7.39
C ARG A 249 -21.01 -8.57 -6.21
N LEU A 250 -21.51 -9.02 -5.06
CA LEU A 250 -20.72 -9.29 -3.88
C LEU A 250 -20.50 -10.80 -3.74
N SER A 251 -19.32 -11.24 -3.31
CA SER A 251 -19.00 -12.65 -3.09
C SER A 251 -18.00 -12.84 -1.95
N LEU A 252 -17.93 -14.06 -1.43
CA LEU A 252 -16.92 -14.46 -0.46
C LEU A 252 -16.27 -15.78 -0.87
N PRO A 253 -14.94 -15.93 -0.66
CA PRO A 253 -14.28 -17.23 -0.82
C PRO A 253 -14.86 -18.29 0.12
N PRO A 254 -14.79 -19.59 -0.23
CA PRO A 254 -15.31 -20.68 0.61
C PRO A 254 -14.71 -20.75 2.01
N ALA A 255 -13.44 -20.36 2.18
CA ALA A 255 -12.74 -20.38 3.46
C ALA A 255 -13.01 -19.14 4.34
N ALA A 256 -13.84 -18.20 3.89
CA ALA A 256 -14.17 -16.99 4.65
C ALA A 256 -15.25 -17.25 5.71
N GLN A 257 -15.51 -16.26 6.55
CA GLN A 257 -16.67 -16.23 7.44
C GLN A 257 -17.78 -15.37 6.84
N VAL A 258 -19.02 -15.58 7.27
CA VAL A 258 -20.15 -14.72 6.85
C VAL A 258 -19.88 -13.28 7.28
N THR A 259 -19.82 -12.36 6.31
CA THR A 259 -19.55 -10.94 6.56
C THR A 259 -20.82 -10.13 6.32
N PRO A 260 -21.38 -9.45 7.34
CA PRO A 260 -22.46 -8.49 7.13
C PRO A 260 -21.90 -7.20 6.54
N LEU A 261 -22.52 -6.71 5.46
CA LEU A 261 -22.20 -5.43 4.83
C LEU A 261 -23.43 -4.52 4.93
N HIS A 262 -23.28 -3.43 5.67
CA HIS A 262 -24.29 -2.38 5.77
C HIS A 262 -24.10 -1.46 4.58
N LEU A 263 -25.18 -1.19 3.86
CA LEU A 263 -25.22 -0.36 2.66
C LEU A 263 -26.20 0.78 2.89
N THR A 264 -25.70 2.02 2.83
CA THR A 264 -26.48 3.20 3.19
C THR A 264 -26.31 4.27 2.13
N ALA A 265 -27.42 4.82 1.65
CA ALA A 265 -27.49 5.99 0.78
C ALA A 265 -28.76 6.79 1.11
N ARG A 266 -28.91 7.97 0.48
CA ARG A 266 -30.16 8.73 0.61
C ARG A 266 -31.35 7.89 0.13
N GLY A 267 -32.25 7.54 1.04
CA GLY A 267 -33.42 6.69 0.76
C GLY A 267 -33.13 5.20 0.60
N TYR A 268 -31.94 4.73 0.99
CA TYR A 268 -31.55 3.32 0.92
C TYR A 268 -30.80 2.91 2.18
N ASP A 269 -31.29 1.91 2.90
CA ASP A 269 -30.58 1.31 4.02
C ASP A 269 -30.81 -0.21 4.02
N ARG A 270 -29.74 -0.98 3.89
CA ARG A 270 -29.82 -2.44 3.78
C ARG A 270 -28.60 -3.12 4.36
N ILE A 271 -28.84 -4.20 5.11
CA ILE A 271 -27.78 -5.14 5.51
C ILE A 271 -27.79 -6.32 4.55
N VAL A 272 -26.66 -6.56 3.90
CA VAL A 272 -26.43 -7.72 3.03
C VAL A 272 -25.52 -8.70 3.75
N ARG A 273 -25.93 -9.96 3.86
CA ARG A 273 -25.09 -11.04 4.36
C ARG A 273 -24.63 -11.91 3.19
N VAL A 274 -23.34 -11.87 2.92
CA VAL A 274 -22.73 -12.75 1.92
C VAL A 274 -22.24 -13.99 2.65
N HIS A 275 -22.58 -15.17 2.13
CA HIS A 275 -22.15 -16.45 2.70
C HIS A 275 -20.88 -16.94 2.00
N PRO A 276 -19.99 -17.68 2.69
CA PRO A 276 -18.80 -18.27 2.08
C PRO A 276 -19.14 -19.13 0.85
N GLY A 277 -18.40 -18.95 -0.25
CA GLY A 277 -18.67 -19.59 -1.55
C GLY A 277 -19.89 -19.05 -2.29
N GLY A 278 -20.71 -18.22 -1.64
CA GLY A 278 -21.91 -17.61 -2.19
C GLY A 278 -21.65 -16.24 -2.83
N HIS A 279 -22.69 -15.73 -3.48
CA HIS A 279 -22.69 -14.38 -4.03
C HIS A 279 -24.08 -13.74 -3.94
N VAL A 280 -24.11 -12.41 -3.93
CA VAL A 280 -25.33 -11.60 -3.95
C VAL A 280 -25.17 -10.53 -5.02
N THR A 281 -26.13 -10.45 -5.94
CA THR A 281 -26.18 -9.36 -6.92
C THR A 281 -27.04 -8.23 -6.38
N LEU A 282 -26.51 -7.02 -6.41
CA LEU A 282 -27.19 -5.81 -5.99
C LEU A 282 -27.50 -4.94 -7.19
N SER A 283 -28.72 -4.39 -7.19
CA SER A 283 -29.14 -3.31 -8.07
C SER A 283 -29.73 -2.23 -7.17
N VAL A 284 -29.02 -1.12 -7.00
CA VAL A 284 -29.42 -0.03 -6.12
C VAL A 284 -29.92 1.13 -6.98
N PRO A 285 -31.17 1.60 -6.79
CA PRO A 285 -31.69 2.74 -7.52
C PRO A 285 -30.86 3.99 -7.25
N VAL A 286 -30.53 4.72 -8.31
CA VAL A 286 -29.84 6.02 -8.25
C VAL A 286 -30.82 7.07 -8.78
N PRO A 287 -31.15 8.10 -8.00
CA PRO A 287 -32.16 9.08 -8.38
C PRO A 287 -31.75 10.03 -9.52
N GLY A 288 -30.45 10.12 -9.84
CA GLY A 288 -29.91 11.10 -10.77
C GLY A 288 -29.81 12.51 -10.15
N GLY A 289 -29.69 13.53 -10.99
CA GLY A 289 -29.66 14.94 -10.60
C GLY A 289 -28.34 15.44 -9.98
N GLY A 290 -27.27 14.63 -9.98
CA GLY A 290 -25.97 15.02 -9.43
C GLY A 290 -25.25 13.88 -8.70
N PRO A 291 -24.25 14.18 -7.85
CA PRO A 291 -23.52 13.17 -7.10
C PRO A 291 -24.44 12.42 -6.14
N TRP A 292 -24.43 11.10 -6.23
CA TRP A 292 -25.10 10.21 -5.29
C TRP A 292 -24.13 9.15 -4.79
N SER A 293 -24.08 8.92 -3.47
CA SER A 293 -23.13 8.01 -2.85
C SER A 293 -23.83 6.87 -2.11
N LEU A 294 -23.39 5.64 -2.40
CA LEU A 294 -23.68 4.44 -1.61
C LEU A 294 -22.50 4.16 -0.69
N HIS A 295 -22.68 4.34 0.61
CA HIS A 295 -21.70 3.99 1.62
C HIS A 295 -21.81 2.51 1.97
N PHE A 296 -20.68 1.89 2.25
CA PHE A 296 -20.63 0.54 2.79
C PHE A 296 -19.78 0.47 4.05
N LEU A 297 -20.19 -0.37 4.98
CA LEU A 297 -19.48 -0.64 6.24
C LEU A 297 -19.70 -2.09 6.65
N THR A 298 -18.64 -2.75 7.11
CA THR A 298 -18.77 -3.96 7.92
C THR A 298 -18.29 -3.70 9.35
N PRO A 299 -19.08 -4.08 10.37
CA PRO A 299 -18.61 -4.07 11.75
C PRO A 299 -17.67 -5.24 12.07
N ARG A 300 -17.51 -6.20 11.15
CA ARG A 300 -16.71 -7.42 11.33
C ARG A 300 -15.75 -7.62 10.16
N PRO A 301 -14.65 -6.85 10.09
CA PRO A 301 -13.66 -7.01 9.03
C PRO A 301 -12.93 -8.35 9.14
N GLY A 302 -12.57 -8.93 8.00
CA GLY A 302 -11.58 -10.00 7.90
C GLY A 302 -10.20 -9.43 7.62
N TYR A 303 -9.16 -10.24 7.79
CA TYR A 303 -7.77 -9.88 7.50
C TYR A 303 -7.18 -10.90 6.54
N LEU A 304 -6.49 -10.40 5.51
CA LEU A 304 -5.71 -11.24 4.60
C LEU A 304 -4.33 -11.54 5.21
N SER A 305 -3.56 -12.42 4.57
CA SER A 305 -2.21 -12.81 5.03
C SER A 305 -1.19 -11.67 5.08
N ASN A 306 -1.50 -10.52 4.47
CA ASN A 306 -0.70 -9.29 4.51
C ASN A 306 -1.25 -8.26 5.52
N ASP A 307 -2.07 -8.71 6.48
CA ASP A 307 -2.74 -7.91 7.51
C ASP A 307 -3.69 -6.82 6.97
N ARG A 308 -4.01 -6.85 5.67
CA ARG A 308 -4.96 -5.90 5.09
C ARG A 308 -6.37 -6.27 5.54
N ALA A 309 -7.01 -5.34 6.25
CA ALA A 309 -8.42 -5.44 6.61
C ALA A 309 -9.30 -5.37 5.36
N VAL A 310 -10.26 -6.29 5.24
CA VAL A 310 -11.18 -6.42 4.12
C VAL A 310 -12.59 -6.80 4.60
N SER A 311 -13.60 -6.65 3.73
CA SER A 311 -14.97 -7.09 3.99
C SER A 311 -15.38 -8.24 3.07
N VAL A 312 -15.93 -7.93 1.90
CA VAL A 312 -16.36 -8.89 0.87
C VAL A 312 -15.67 -8.59 -0.45
N VAL A 313 -15.64 -9.56 -1.37
CA VAL A 313 -15.19 -9.32 -2.74
C VAL A 313 -16.32 -8.69 -3.53
N SER A 314 -16.02 -7.70 -4.36
CA SER A 314 -16.96 -7.02 -5.23
C SER A 314 -16.50 -7.05 -6.69
N SER A 315 -17.43 -7.37 -7.59
CA SER A 315 -17.24 -7.09 -9.02
C SER A 315 -16.98 -5.59 -9.23
N ARG A 316 -16.50 -5.22 -10.42
CA ARG A 316 -16.49 -3.80 -10.80
C ARG A 316 -17.94 -3.25 -10.71
N PRO A 317 -18.19 -2.19 -9.94
CA PRO A 317 -19.52 -1.56 -9.92
C PRO A 317 -19.77 -0.88 -11.25
N VAL A 318 -21.01 -0.96 -11.74
CA VAL A 318 -21.42 -0.37 -13.02
C VAL A 318 -22.68 0.43 -12.80
N PHE A 319 -22.68 1.69 -13.22
CA PHE A 319 -23.91 2.47 -13.32
C PHE A 319 -24.59 2.21 -14.66
N VAL A 320 -25.89 1.92 -14.62
CA VAL A 320 -26.73 1.74 -15.81
C VAL A 320 -27.80 2.83 -15.79
N PRO A 321 -27.74 3.82 -16.70
CA PRO A 321 -28.80 4.83 -16.82
C PRO A 321 -30.16 4.17 -17.08
N GLY A 322 -31.22 4.74 -16.50
CA GLY A 322 -32.60 4.40 -16.83
C GLY A 322 -32.91 4.88 -18.25
N GLY A 323 -33.71 4.08 -18.96
CA GLY A 323 -34.29 4.44 -20.26
C GLY A 323 -35.39 5.48 -20.12
#